data_AF-A0A922T997-F1
#
_entry.id   AF-A0A922T997-F1
#
_cell.length_a   1.000
_cell.length_b   1.000
_cell.length_c   1.000
_cell.angle_alpha   90.00
_cell.angle_beta   90.00
_cell.angle_gamma   90.00
#
_symmetry.space_group_name_H-M   'P 1'
#
loop_
_entity.id
_entity.type
_entity.pdbx_description
1 polymer ?
#
loop_
_entity_poly.entity_id
_entity_poly.type
_entity_poly.pdbx_seq_one_letter_code
_entity_poly.pdbx_strand_id
1 'polypeptide(L)' 'MARKPGALRNGAPFRDWVLPAAMEKVRKRLKTVDDGDRQMVTILGCVPGDGITAVEAACQEALD' A
#
# COMPACT_ATOMS: atom_id res chain seq x y z
N MET A 1 3.07 1.66 -28.65
CA MET A 1 4.25 1.75 -27.75
C MET A 1 3.73 1.85 -26.32
N ALA A 2 3.68 0.71 -25.62
CA ALA A 2 3.23 0.64 -24.24
C ALA A 2 4.21 1.44 -23.37
N ARG A 3 3.76 2.57 -22.83
CA ARG A 3 4.49 3.33 -21.82
C ARG A 3 4.57 2.43 -20.59
N LYS A 4 5.72 1.80 -20.33
CA LYS A 4 6.01 1.33 -18.98
C LYS A 4 5.84 2.56 -18.07
N PRO A 5 4.92 2.59 -17.10
CA PRO A 5 4.79 3.70 -16.18
C PRO A 5 5.96 3.63 -15.20
N GLY A 6 7.15 3.92 -15.71
CA GLY A 6 8.35 4.13 -14.93
C GLY A 6 8.19 5.43 -14.18
N ALA A 7 7.62 5.35 -12.98
CA ALA A 7 7.75 6.38 -11.96
C ALA A 7 7.38 5.81 -10.59
N LEU A 8 8.13 4.81 -10.12
CA LEU A 8 8.49 4.77 -8.71
C LEU A 8 9.21 6.10 -8.44
N ARG A 9 8.45 7.14 -8.11
CA ARG A 9 8.98 8.48 -7.87
C ARG A 9 9.92 8.40 -6.66
N ASN A 10 11.20 8.64 -6.94
CA ASN A 10 12.33 8.83 -6.05
C ASN A 10 11.94 9.28 -4.62
N GLY A 11 12.21 8.42 -3.63
CA GLY A 11 12.45 8.81 -2.23
C GLY A 11 11.35 8.50 -1.22
N ALA A 12 10.09 8.30 -1.63
CA ALA A 12 9.01 7.87 -0.74
C ALA A 12 7.84 7.28 -1.55
N PRO A 13 7.89 6.00 -1.97
CA PRO A 13 7.07 5.50 -3.07
C PRO A 13 5.56 5.59 -2.81
N PHE A 14 5.14 5.51 -1.55
CA PHE A 14 3.73 5.34 -1.13
C PHE A 14 3.14 6.55 -0.39
N ARG A 15 3.92 7.63 -0.21
CA ARG A 15 3.45 8.83 0.51
C ARG A 15 2.42 9.61 -0.30
N ASP A 16 2.61 9.66 -1.62
CA ASP A 16 1.79 10.41 -2.57
C ASP A 16 0.73 9.52 -3.28
N TRP A 17 0.60 8.26 -2.86
CA TRP A 17 -0.39 7.36 -3.44
C TRP A 17 -1.78 7.69 -2.90
N VAL A 18 -2.74 7.79 -3.82
CA VAL A 18 -4.17 7.82 -3.48
C VAL A 18 -4.53 6.42 -2.99
N LEU A 19 -4.33 6.20 -1.70
CA LEU A 19 -4.66 4.95 -1.04
C LEU A 19 -6.16 4.95 -0.69
N PRO A 20 -6.86 3.83 -0.91
CA PRO A 20 -8.22 3.70 -0.43
C PRO A 20 -8.27 3.73 1.11
N ALA A 21 -9.47 4.01 1.65
CA ALA A 21 -9.66 4.37 3.06
C ALA A 21 -9.12 3.31 4.04
N ALA A 22 -9.30 2.01 3.77
CA ALA A 22 -8.78 0.95 4.63
C ALA A 22 -7.25 0.91 4.63
N MET A 23 -6.61 1.01 3.47
CA MET A 23 -5.13 1.03 3.38
C MET A 23 -4.54 2.26 4.09
N GLU A 24 -5.21 3.41 4.05
CA GLU A 24 -4.75 4.59 4.77
C GLU A 24 -4.90 4.44 6.30
N LYS A 25 -5.95 3.76 6.77
CA LYS A 25 -6.11 3.40 8.18
C LYS A 25 -5.01 2.41 8.62
N VAL A 26 -4.73 1.38 7.83
CA VAL A 26 -3.61 0.44 8.09
C VAL A 26 -2.29 1.19 8.13
N ARG A 27 -2.00 2.08 7.16
CA ARG A 27 -0.80 2.93 7.17
C ARG A 27 -0.66 3.73 8.47
N LYS A 28 -1.76 4.31 8.98
CA LYS A 28 -1.75 5.06 10.24
C LYS A 28 -1.46 4.15 11.44
N ARG A 29 -2.02 2.94 11.48
CA ARG A 29 -1.75 1.92 12.52
C ARG A 29 -0.31 1.45 12.48
N LEU A 30 0.21 1.15 11.29
CA LEU A 30 1.59 0.71 11.09
C LEU A 30 2.61 1.79 11.43
N LYS A 31 2.24 3.08 11.39
CA LYS A 31 3.14 4.17 11.77
C LYS A 31 3.61 4.11 13.23
N THR A 32 2.89 3.42 14.11
CA THR A 32 3.29 3.20 15.51
C THR A 32 4.03 1.88 15.72
N VAL A 33 4.24 1.08 14.66
CA VAL A 33 4.91 -0.22 14.70
C VAL A 33 6.31 -0.06 14.10
N ASP A 34 7.32 -0.63 14.77
CA ASP A 34 8.73 -0.52 14.37
C ASP A 34 8.98 -1.06 12.93
N ASP A 35 8.34 -2.18 12.58
CA ASP A 35 8.41 -2.81 11.26
C ASP A 35 7.28 -2.33 10.30
N GLY A 36 6.57 -1.25 10.64
CA GLY A 36 5.38 -0.82 9.92
C GLY A 36 5.61 -0.45 8.45
N ASP A 37 6.78 0.09 8.12
CA ASP A 37 7.17 0.39 6.74
C ASP A 37 7.34 -0.90 5.92
N ARG A 38 7.96 -1.92 6.50
CA ARG A 38 8.18 -3.21 5.85
C ARG A 38 6.86 -3.96 5.63
N GLN A 39 5.95 -3.90 6.60
CA GLN A 39 4.59 -4.43 6.43
C GLN A 39 3.84 -3.71 5.31
N MET A 40 3.94 -2.37 5.25
CA MET A 40 3.35 -1.60 4.17
C MET A 40 3.92 -1.98 2.79
N VAL A 41 5.23 -2.15 2.68
CA VAL A 41 5.87 -2.62 1.43
C VAL A 41 5.36 -4.01 1.04
N THR A 42 5.14 -4.90 2.01
CA THR A 42 4.63 -6.26 1.77
C THR A 42 3.19 -6.20 1.22
N ILE A 43 2.33 -5.39 1.83
CA ILE A 43 0.94 -5.17 1.39
C ILE A 43 0.91 -4.60 -0.03
N LEU A 44 1.73 -3.58 -0.30
CA LEU A 44 1.80 -2.96 -1.63
C LEU A 44 2.40 -3.90 -2.68
N GLY A 45 3.23 -4.87 -2.26
CA GLY A 45 3.77 -5.94 -3.10
C GLY A 45 2.71 -6.91 -3.61
N CYS A 46 1.58 -7.08 -2.90
CA CYS A 46 0.46 -7.91 -3.35
C CYS A 46 -0.42 -7.23 -4.41
N VAL A 47 -0.45 -5.89 -4.45
CA VAL A 47 -1.28 -5.11 -5.39
C VAL A 47 -1.11 -5.50 -6.87
N PRO A 48 0.11 -5.70 -7.42
CA PRO A 48 0.26 -6.13 -8.81
C PRO A 48 -0.21 -7.57 -9.09
N GLY A 49 -0.33 -8.43 -8.08
CA GLY A 49 -0.80 -9.81 -8.21
C GLY A 49 -2.31 -9.94 -8.01
N ASP A 50 -2.82 -9.41 -6.90
CA ASP A 50 -4.21 -9.57 -6.45
C ASP A 50 -5.11 -8.39 -6.86
N GLY A 51 -4.52 -7.25 -7.21
CA GLY A 51 -5.23 -6.01 -7.51
C GLY A 51 -5.54 -5.19 -6.25
N ILE A 52 -5.73 -3.87 -6.45
CA ILE A 52 -5.90 -2.92 -5.35
C ILE A 52 -7.15 -3.19 -4.51
N THR A 53 -8.24 -3.67 -5.11
CA THR A 53 -9.49 -3.96 -4.42
C THR A 53 -9.37 -5.14 -3.45
N ALA A 54 -8.65 -6.20 -3.83
CA ALA A 54 -8.44 -7.37 -2.98
C ALA A 54 -7.55 -7.02 -1.77
N VAL A 55 -6.49 -6.24 -2.02
CA VAL A 55 -5.60 -5.75 -0.96
C VAL A 55 -6.33 -4.79 -0.01
N GLU A 56 -7.19 -3.93 -0.53
CA GLU A 56 -8.02 -3.02 0.28
C GLU A 56 -8.99 -3.77 1.18
N ALA A 57 -9.69 -4.79 0.65
CA ALA A 57 -10.56 -5.64 1.43
C ALA A 57 -9.79 -6.37 2.55
N ALA A 58 -8.61 -6.94 2.23
CA ALA A 58 -7.75 -7.58 3.23
C ALA A 58 -7.27 -6.59 4.31
N CYS A 59 -6.94 -5.35 3.92
CA CYS A 59 -6.62 -4.28 4.87
C CYS A 59 -7.83 -3.89 5.73
N GLN A 60 -9.05 -3.95 5.19
CA GLN A 60 -10.26 -3.63 5.93
C GLN A 60 -10.58 -4.71 6.97
N GLU A 61 -10.45 -5.99 6.59
CA GLU A 61 -10.58 -7.13 7.51
C GLU A 61 -9.55 -7.07 8.64
N ALA A 62 -8.33 -6.60 8.37
CA ALA A 62 -7.28 -6.44 9.39
C ALA A 62 -7.52 -5.25 10.35
N LEU A 63 -8.50 -4.39 10.06
CA LEU A 63 -8.86 -3.23 10.88
C LEU A 63 -10.10 -3.46 11.75
N ASP A 64 -10.90 -4.49 11.45
CA ASP A 64 -11.96 -5.01 12.32
C ASP A 64 -11.35 -5.76 13.51
#